data_AF-A0A831K5Y3-F1
#
_entry.id   AF-A0A831K5Y3-F1
#
_cell.length_a   1.000
_cell.length_b   1.000
_cell.length_c   1.000
_cell.angle_alpha   90.00
_cell.angle_beta   90.00
_cell.angle_gamma   90.00
#
_symmetry.space_group_name_H-M   'P 1'
#
loop_
_entity.id
_entity.type
_entity.pdbx_description
1 polymer ?
#
loop_
_entity_poly.entity_id
_entity_poly.type
_entity_poly.pdbx_seq_one_letter_code
_entity_poly.pdbx_strand_id
1 'polypeptide(L)'
;MNLEELIEKVASGKIKLHQVEKYTGDKRIATEIRRKALEKKLGISLENIGHYSLDPEQVIGKNIENMIGVVQIPMGVAGPLKI
;
A
#
# COMPACT_ATOMS: atom_id res chain seq x y z
N MET A 1 -12.44 13.20 10.66
CA MET A 1 -10.97 13.19 10.54
C MET A 1 -10.67 13.36 9.07
N ASN A 2 -9.86 14.33 8.68
CA ASN A 2 -9.43 14.45 7.28
C ASN A 2 -8.23 13.50 7.01
N LEU A 3 -7.84 13.34 5.75
CA LEU A 3 -6.77 12.42 5.36
C LEU A 3 -5.40 12.81 5.95
N GLU A 4 -5.09 14.11 5.99
CA GLU A 4 -3.83 14.63 6.53
C GLU A 4 -3.69 14.33 8.03
N GLU A 5 -4.73 14.58 8.82
CA GLU A 5 -4.76 14.27 10.24
C GLU A 5 -4.62 12.77 10.51
N LEU A 6 -5.20 11.94 9.64
CA LEU A 6 -5.07 10.48 9.72
C LEU A 6 -3.63 10.04 9.41
N ILE A 7 -3.01 10.58 8.36
CA ILE A 7 -1.59 10.33 8.03
C ILE A 7 -0.69 10.68 9.23
N GLU A 8 -0.90 11.84 9.86
CA GLU A 8 -0.14 12.25 11.06
C GLU A 8 -0.31 11.29 12.24
N LYS A 9 -1.55 10.88 12.52
CA LYS A 9 -1.83 9.95 13.61
C LYS A 9 -1.22 8.57 13.36
N VAL A 10 -1.16 8.13 12.10
CA VAL A 10 -0.50 6.86 11.73
C VAL A 10 1.02 7.00 11.79
N ALA A 11 1.59 8.09 11.28
CA ALA A 11 3.04 8.35 11.30
C ALA A 11 3.58 8.45 12.74
N SER A 12 2.84 9.13 13.62
CA SER A 12 3.15 9.24 15.06
C SER A 12 2.84 7.95 15.86
N GLY A 13 2.21 6.95 15.25
CA GLY A 13 1.90 5.66 15.89
C GLY A 13 0.69 5.68 16.84
N LYS A 14 -0.08 6.77 16.89
CA LYS A 14 -1.35 6.88 17.62
C LYS A 14 -2.43 5.97 17.02
N ILE A 15 -2.42 5.81 15.70
CA ILE A 15 -3.22 4.81 14.97
C ILE A 15 -2.26 3.75 14.41
N LYS A 16 -2.55 2.46 14.63
CA LYS A 16 -1.73 1.36 14.11
C LYS A 16 -2.03 1.13 12.62
N LEU A 17 -1.05 0.68 11.85
CA LEU A 17 -1.16 0.46 10.39
C LEU A 17 -2.36 -0.42 9.98
N HIS A 18 -2.66 -1.47 10.77
CA HIS A 18 -3.75 -2.40 10.51
C HIS A 18 -5.14 -1.87 10.89
N GLN A 19 -5.20 -0.70 11.52
CA GLN A 19 -6.45 -0.06 11.90
C GLN A 19 -6.91 0.97 10.87
N VAL A 20 -6.05 1.31 9.90
CA VAL A 20 -6.30 2.41 8.94
C VAL A 20 -7.59 2.19 8.16
N GLU A 21 -7.88 0.95 7.73
CA GLU A 21 -9.12 0.61 7.02
C GLU A 21 -10.39 0.98 7.79
N LYS A 22 -10.35 0.92 9.13
CA LYS A 22 -11.50 1.27 9.98
C LYS A 22 -11.88 2.74 9.87
N TYR A 23 -10.94 3.59 9.45
CA TYR A 23 -11.13 5.04 9.33
C TYR A 23 -11.36 5.51 7.89
N THR A 24 -10.97 4.71 6.89
CA THR A 24 -11.09 5.09 5.47
C THR A 24 -12.32 4.51 4.79
N GLY A 25 -12.79 3.32 5.21
CA GLY A 25 -13.88 2.60 4.54
C GLY A 25 -13.56 2.09 3.13
N ASP A 26 -12.38 2.43 2.60
CA ASP A 26 -11.86 2.06 1.29
C ASP A 26 -10.41 1.58 1.46
N LYS A 27 -10.11 0.38 0.95
CA LYS A 27 -8.80 -0.26 1.10
C LYS A 27 -7.73 0.37 0.19
N ARG A 28 -8.11 1.06 -0.89
CA ARG A 28 -7.20 1.85 -1.73
C ARG A 28 -6.69 3.06 -0.96
N ILE A 29 -7.62 3.80 -0.36
CA ILE A 29 -7.29 4.97 0.46
C ILE A 29 -6.45 4.53 1.66
N ALA A 30 -6.80 3.41 2.30
CA ALA A 30 -6.00 2.87 3.41
C ALA A 30 -4.56 2.55 3.01
N THR A 31 -4.37 1.96 1.82
CA THR A 31 -3.05 1.66 1.25
C THR A 31 -2.24 2.93 1.03
N GLU A 32 -2.86 3.97 0.47
CA GLU A 32 -2.21 5.27 0.26
C GLU A 32 -1.83 5.93 1.59
N ILE A 33 -2.73 5.94 2.58
CA ILE A 33 -2.46 6.52 3.90
C ILE A 33 -1.29 5.82 4.59
N ARG A 34 -1.24 4.47 4.56
CA ARG A 34 -0.11 3.74 5.14
C ARG A 34 1.20 4.13 4.47
N ARG A 35 1.23 4.19 3.13
CA ARG A 35 2.41 4.60 2.38
C ARG A 35 2.85 6.00 2.75
N LYS A 36 1.94 6.99 2.70
CA LYS A 36 2.23 8.40 3.05
C LYS A 36 2.68 8.56 4.51
N ALA A 37 2.10 7.79 5.43
CA ALA A 37 2.52 7.81 6.83
C ALA A 37 3.95 7.26 7.01
N LEU A 38 4.34 6.23 6.26
CA LEU A 38 5.71 5.71 6.26
C LEU A 38 6.69 6.69 5.62
N GLU A 39 6.34 7.27 4.46
CA GLU A 39 7.14 8.33 3.81
C GLU A 39 7.43 9.46 4.79
N LYS A 40 6.38 9.95 5.47
CA LYS A 40 6.49 11.00 6.48
C LYS A 40 7.35 10.59 7.69
N LYS A 41 7.11 9.39 8.24
CA LYS A 41 7.82 8.89 9.43
C LYS A 41 9.31 8.69 9.17
N LEU A 42 9.67 8.25 7.97
CA LEU A 42 11.04 7.87 7.60
C LEU A 42 11.78 8.97 6.84
N GLY A 43 11.09 10.01 6.36
CA GLY A 43 11.69 11.06 5.54
C GLY A 43 12.16 10.57 4.16
N ILE A 44 11.47 9.56 3.61
CA ILE A 44 11.80 8.95 2.31
C ILE A 44 10.62 9.03 1.34
N SER A 45 10.88 8.89 0.04
CA SER A 45 9.84 8.71 -0.98
C SER A 45 9.62 7.22 -1.28
N LEU A 46 8.37 6.80 -1.42
CA LEU A 46 7.94 5.46 -1.82
C LEU A 46 7.11 5.50 -3.10
N GLU A 47 7.37 6.49 -3.97
CA GLU A 47 6.61 6.74 -5.19
C GLU A 47 6.47 5.50 -6.10
N ASN A 48 7.58 4.79 -6.37
CA ASN A 48 7.58 3.68 -7.33
C ASN A 48 6.74 2.48 -6.88
N ILE A 49 6.67 2.20 -5.57
CA ILE A 49 5.85 1.09 -5.07
C ILE A 49 4.36 1.45 -5.04
N GLY A 50 4.04 2.75 -5.00
CA GLY A 50 2.66 3.25 -5.05
C GLY A 50 2.00 3.14 -6.42
N HIS A 51 2.77 2.84 -7.47
CA HIS A 51 2.27 2.64 -8.83
C HIS A 51 2.02 1.16 -9.11
N TYR A 52 0.76 0.77 -9.17
CA TYR A 52 0.35 -0.61 -9.40
C TYR A 52 -1.02 -0.70 -10.09
N SER A 53 -1.25 -1.81 -10.80
CA SER A 53 -2.53 -2.13 -11.45
C SER A 53 -3.40 -3.08 -10.62
N LEU A 54 -2.87 -3.68 -9.54
CA LEU A 54 -3.63 -4.56 -8.66
C LEU A 54 -4.75 -3.81 -7.95
N ASP A 55 -5.84 -4.51 -7.67
CA ASP A 55 -6.98 -4.01 -6.93
C ASP A 55 -6.83 -4.30 -5.41
N PRO A 56 -6.49 -3.30 -4.56
CA PRO A 56 -6.49 -3.42 -3.10
C PRO A 56 -7.75 -4.07 -2.49
N GLU A 57 -8.93 -3.84 -3.05
CA GLU A 57 -10.17 -4.42 -2.53
C GLU A 57 -10.17 -5.95 -2.62
N GLN A 58 -9.56 -6.48 -3.68
CA GLN A 58 -9.53 -7.91 -3.97
C GLN A 58 -8.39 -8.64 -3.25
N VAL A 59 -7.22 -8.02 -3.14
CA VAL A 59 -6.00 -8.69 -2.63
C VAL A 59 -5.85 -8.59 -1.11
N ILE A 60 -6.34 -7.52 -0.48
CA ILE A 60 -6.20 -7.34 0.98
C ILE A 60 -7.15 -8.28 1.73
N GLY A 61 -6.58 -9.06 2.65
CA GLY A 61 -7.27 -10.11 3.41
C GLY A 61 -7.30 -11.47 2.72
N LYS A 62 -6.70 -11.59 1.53
CA LYS A 62 -6.53 -12.87 0.81
C LYS A 62 -5.07 -13.16 0.49
N ASN A 63 -4.34 -12.14 0.04
CA ASN A 63 -2.95 -12.26 -0.42
C ASN A 63 -1.97 -11.42 0.39
N ILE A 64 -2.45 -10.36 1.04
CA ILE A 64 -1.61 -9.39 1.75
C ILE A 64 -2.36 -8.68 2.89
N GLU A 65 -1.65 -8.32 3.94
CA GLU A 65 -2.07 -7.39 5.00
C GLU A 65 -1.24 -6.10 4.96
N ASN A 66 -1.79 -5.00 5.51
CA ASN A 66 -1.07 -3.72 5.62
C ASN A 66 -0.44 -3.23 4.30
N MET A 67 -1.09 -3.46 3.16
CA MET A 67 -0.58 -3.11 1.84
C MET A 67 -0.10 -1.64 1.78
N ILE A 68 1.04 -1.39 1.14
CA ILE A 68 1.56 -0.02 0.89
C ILE A 68 1.90 0.21 -0.58
N GLY A 69 1.72 -0.80 -1.43
CA GLY A 69 2.21 -0.79 -2.80
C GLY A 69 2.51 -2.19 -3.31
N VAL A 70 3.33 -2.27 -4.36
CA VAL A 70 3.83 -3.52 -4.93
C VAL A 70 5.33 -3.44 -5.19
N VAL A 71 5.98 -4.61 -5.19
CA VAL A 71 7.28 -4.76 -5.86
C VAL A 71 7.03 -5.09 -7.33
N GLN A 72 7.81 -4.50 -8.23
CA GLN A 72 7.73 -4.77 -9.67
C GLN A 72 8.83 -5.75 -10.05
N ILE A 73 8.45 -6.88 -10.65
CA ILE A 73 9.37 -7.93 -11.09
C ILE A 73 9.35 -7.97 -12.62
N PRO A 74 10.48 -7.72 -13.32
CA PRO A 74 10.55 -7.88 -14.77
C PRO A 74 10.22 -9.32 -15.16
N MET A 75 9.34 -9.47 -16.14
CA MET A 75 8.94 -10.77 -16.66
C MET A 75 9.41 -10.90 -18.11
N GLY A 76 10.03 -12.04 -18.43
CA GLY A 76 10.44 -12.40 -19.79
C GLY A 76 9.57 -13.52 -20.35
N VAL A 77 9.72 -13.79 -21.64
CA VAL A 77 9.12 -14.94 -22.32
C VAL A 77 10.23 -15.78 -22.93
N ALA A 78 10.15 -17.11 -22.79
CA ALA A 78 11.08 -18.06 -23.39
C ALA A 78 10.32 -19.03 -24.27
N GLY A 79 10.72 -19.15 -25.54
CA GLY A 79 10.13 -20.09 -26.47
C GLY A 79 10.38 -19.79 -27.96
N PRO A 80 9.77 -20.58 -28.86
CA PRO A 80 8.95 -21.76 -28.54
C PRO A 80 9.80 -22.89 -27.94
N LEU A 81 9.26 -23.57 -26.92
CA LEU A 81 9.81 -24.83 -26.40
C LEU A 81 9.12 -25.98 -27.11
N LYS A 82 9.87 -26.78 -27.85
CA LYS A 82 9.36 -28.06 -28.36
C LYS A 82 9.29 -29.04 -27.19
N ILE A 83 8.07 -29.44 -26.83
CA ILE A 83 7.79 -30.48 -25.82
C ILE A 83 7.91 -31.86 -26.50
#